data_AF-A0A951WYJ3-F1
#
_entry.id   AF-A0A951WYJ3-F1
#
_cell.length_a   1.000
_cell.length_b   1.000
_cell.length_c   1.000
_cell.angle_alpha   90.00
_cell.angle_beta   90.00
_cell.angle_gamma   90.00
#
_symmetry.space_group_name_H-M   'P 1'
#
loop_
_entity.id
_entity.type
_entity.pdbx_description
1 polymer ?
#
loop_
_entity_poly.entity_id
_entity_poly.type
_entity_poly.pdbx_seq_one_letter_code
_entity_poly.pdbx_strand_id
1 'polypeptide(L)'
;MKAMLFMPGKDEPVAVFDEVKIVTMNDNHKTSPVRISYKSQKLNAGKTMVELHRDARLLLKLEDGRDADVILQHSSLDMEGNAVGVLRVVGDFRSQ
;
A
#
# COMPACT_ATOMS: atom_id res chain seq x y z
N MET A 1 -11.60 4.81 1.84
CA MET A 1 -10.69 5.39 2.85
C MET A 1 -9.38 5.73 2.16
N LYS A 2 -8.65 6.73 2.67
CA LYS A 2 -7.32 7.11 2.14
C LYS A 2 -6.19 6.40 2.89
N ALA A 3 -5.01 6.42 2.29
CA ALA A 3 -3.79 6.02 2.98
C ALA A 3 -2.55 6.72 2.44
N MET A 4 -1.49 6.72 3.23
CA MET A 4 -0.18 7.24 2.87
C MET A 4 0.86 6.12 2.98
N LEU A 5 1.70 6.01 1.97
CA LEU A 5 2.78 5.02 1.92
C LEU A 5 4.11 5.71 2.20
N PHE A 6 4.94 5.11 3.05
CA PHE A 6 6.25 5.61 3.44
C PHE A 6 7.32 4.57 3.14
N MET A 7 8.51 5.03 2.74
CA MET A 7 9.69 4.17 2.67
C MET A 7 10.38 4.10 4.03
N PRO A 8 11.12 3.02 4.33
CA PRO A 8 11.96 2.93 5.50
C PRO A 8 12.89 4.14 5.62
N GLY A 9 12.89 4.79 6.80
CA GLY A 9 13.75 5.94 7.07
C GLY A 9 13.33 7.25 6.39
N LYS A 10 12.12 7.33 5.80
CA LYS A 10 11.55 8.58 5.29
C LYS A 10 10.34 9.00 6.12
N ASP A 11 10.36 10.26 6.56
CA ASP A 11 9.23 10.90 7.24
C ASP A 11 8.16 11.44 6.28
N GLU A 12 8.50 11.61 5.00
CA GLU A 12 7.58 12.07 3.98
C GLU A 12 6.93 10.90 3.22
N PRO A 13 5.62 10.99 2.91
CA PRO A 13 4.94 9.96 2.15
C PRO A 13 5.46 9.91 0.71
N VAL A 14 5.77 8.70 0.24
CA VAL A 14 6.20 8.44 -1.15
C VAL A 14 5.05 8.21 -2.10
N ALA A 15 3.88 7.84 -1.57
CA ALA A 15 2.62 7.72 -2.31
C ALA A 15 1.44 8.11 -1.42
N VAL A 16 0.40 8.69 -2.04
CA VAL A 16 -0.89 8.94 -1.40
C VAL A 16 -1.95 8.16 -2.17
N PHE A 17 -2.71 7.33 -1.47
CA PHE A 17 -3.78 6.52 -2.04
C PHE A 17 -5.12 7.18 -1.74
N ASP A 18 -5.85 7.50 -2.81
CA ASP A 18 -7.15 8.16 -2.76
C ASP A 18 -8.25 7.18 -2.35
N GLU A 19 -8.16 5.94 -2.83
CA GLU A 19 -9.06 4.86 -2.46
C GLU A 19 -8.27 3.63 -2.02
N VAL A 20 -8.61 3.12 -0.84
CA VAL A 20 -8.04 1.91 -0.28
C VAL A 20 -9.16 0.95 0.12
N LYS A 21 -8.99 -0.33 -0.23
CA LYS A 21 -9.87 -1.44 0.14
C LYS A 21 -9.06 -2.56 0.76
N ILE A 22 -9.44 -2.96 1.98
CA ILE A 22 -8.82 -4.06 2.70
C ILE A 22 -9.61 -5.33 2.41
N VAL A 23 -8.92 -6.37 1.93
CA VAL A 23 -9.51 -7.66 1.58
C VAL A 23 -8.79 -8.75 2.36
N THR A 24 -9.53 -9.56 3.10
CA THR A 24 -9.00 -10.73 3.82
C THR A 24 -9.25 -11.98 3.00
N MET A 25 -8.19 -12.63 2.53
CA MET A 25 -8.28 -13.88 1.77
C MET A 25 -8.63 -15.04 2.72
N ASN A 26 -9.58 -15.89 2.31
CA ASN A 26 -10.22 -16.89 3.15
C ASN A 26 -9.53 -18.27 3.20
N ASP A 27 -8.94 -18.78 2.10
CA ASP A 27 -8.70 -20.24 2.05
C ASP A 27 -7.24 -20.73 1.91
N ASN A 28 -6.30 -19.97 1.33
CA ASN A 28 -4.94 -20.50 1.05
C ASN A 28 -3.73 -19.65 1.52
N HIS A 29 -3.97 -18.57 2.26
CA HIS A 29 -2.91 -17.59 2.61
C HIS A 29 -2.75 -17.42 4.12
N LYS A 30 -2.52 -18.51 4.85
CA LYS A 30 -2.53 -18.54 6.33
C LYS A 30 -1.51 -17.61 7.00
N THR A 31 -0.37 -17.33 6.37
CA THR A 31 0.72 -16.54 6.98
C THR A 31 0.54 -15.02 6.80
N SER A 32 -0.24 -14.59 5.81
CA SER A 32 -0.53 -13.17 5.56
C SER A 32 -1.77 -13.06 4.67
N PRO A 33 -2.98 -13.18 5.24
CA PRO A 33 -4.21 -13.26 4.44
C PRO A 33 -4.67 -11.90 3.93
N VAL A 34 -4.20 -10.81 4.54
CA VAL A 34 -4.68 -9.47 4.23
C VAL A 34 -4.00 -8.89 2.99
N ARG A 35 -4.82 -8.36 2.09
CA ARG A 35 -4.44 -7.60 0.92
C ARG A 35 -5.08 -6.22 0.98
N ILE A 36 -4.39 -5.25 0.43
CA ILE A 36 -4.84 -3.87 0.37
C ILE A 36 -4.78 -3.46 -1.09
N SER A 37 -5.95 -3.29 -1.70
CA SER A 37 -6.06 -2.71 -3.03
C SER A 37 -6.05 -1.18 -2.89
N TYR A 38 -5.29 -0.50 -3.73
CA TYR A 38 -5.26 0.96 -3.78
C TYR A 38 -5.60 1.48 -5.17
N LYS A 39 -6.15 2.70 -5.22
CA LYS A 39 -6.21 3.58 -6.39
C LYS A 39 -5.65 4.94 -6.00
N SER A 40 -4.86 5.53 -6.89
CA SER A 40 -4.25 6.84 -6.72
C SER A 40 -4.16 7.56 -8.05
N GLN A 41 -4.37 8.87 -8.06
CA GLN A 41 -4.12 9.67 -9.26
C GLN A 41 -2.64 9.62 -9.69
N LYS A 42 -1.72 9.51 -8.74
CA LYS A 42 -0.27 9.40 -9.00
C LYS A 42 0.40 8.51 -7.96
N LEU A 43 0.94 7.38 -8.42
CA LEU A 43 1.64 6.43 -7.53
C LEU A 43 2.83 7.05 -6.80
N ASN A 44 3.51 8.00 -7.45
CA ASN A 44 4.71 8.62 -6.91
C ASN A 44 4.37 10.07 -6.54
N ALA A 45 4.39 10.38 -5.24
CA ALA A 45 4.20 11.74 -4.73
C ALA A 45 5.47 12.62 -4.90
N GLY A 46 6.55 12.08 -5.50
CA GLY A 46 7.82 12.77 -5.71
C GLY A 46 8.75 12.01 -6.67
N LYS A 47 10.06 12.04 -6.41
CA LYS A 47 11.10 11.40 -7.26
C LYS A 47 11.31 9.91 -7.01
N THR A 48 10.64 9.34 -6.01
CA THR A 48 10.79 7.92 -5.67
C THR A 48 9.84 7.10 -6.52
N MET A 49 10.38 6.16 -7.29
CA MET A 49 9.59 5.15 -8.01
C MET A 49 9.32 3.98 -7.06
N VAL A 50 8.11 3.94 -6.49
CA VAL A 50 7.68 2.86 -5.57
C VAL A 50 7.80 1.49 -6.24
N GLU A 51 7.62 1.44 -7.56
CA GLU A 51 7.74 0.24 -8.38
C GLU A 51 9.15 -0.37 -8.44
N LEU A 52 10.20 0.37 -8.08
CA LEU A 52 11.57 -0.15 -7.98
C LEU A 52 11.86 -0.80 -6.62
N HIS A 53 10.96 -0.63 -5.66
CA HIS A 53 11.09 -1.10 -4.28
C HIS A 53 10.07 -2.20 -3.96
N ARG A 54 9.78 -3.08 -4.93
CA ARG A 54 8.77 -4.16 -4.78
C ARG A 54 9.11 -5.13 -3.66
N ASP A 55 10.39 -5.37 -3.42
CA ASP A 55 10.88 -6.25 -2.36
C ASP A 55 11.10 -5.54 -1.02
N ALA A 56 10.93 -4.20 -0.98
CA ALA A 56 11.10 -3.44 0.24
C ALA A 56 9.85 -3.53 1.11
N ARG A 57 10.07 -3.62 2.43
CA ARG A 57 9.01 -3.44 3.41
C ARG A 57 8.70 -1.94 3.52
N LEU A 58 7.50 -1.56 3.14
CA LEU A 58 7.00 -0.19 3.20
C LEU A 58 6.07 -0.03 4.41
N LEU A 59 5.88 1.19 4.89
CA LEU A 59 4.91 1.49 5.95
C LEU A 59 3.68 2.13 5.33
N LEU A 60 2.51 1.52 5.52
CA LEU A 60 1.23 2.07 5.14
C LEU A 60 0.55 2.67 6.37
N LYS A 61 0.13 3.93 6.30
CA LYS A 61 -0.73 4.57 7.31
C LYS A 61 -2.10 4.83 6.71
N LEU A 62 -3.13 4.26 7.31
CA LEU A 62 -4.52 4.43 6.93
C LEU A 62 -5.10 5.70 7.56
N GLU A 63 -6.09 6.30 6.90
CA GLU A 63 -6.80 7.49 7.39
C GLU A 63 -7.51 7.27 8.74
N ASP A 64 -7.82 6.02 9.10
CA ASP A 64 -8.48 5.67 10.35
C ASP A 64 -7.52 5.47 11.53
N GLY A 65 -6.24 5.84 11.37
CA GLY A 65 -5.22 5.77 12.43
C GLY A 65 -4.50 4.42 12.53
N ARG A 66 -4.89 3.42 11.75
CA ARG A 66 -4.16 2.15 11.66
C ARG A 66 -2.94 2.27 10.77
N ASP A 67 -1.89 1.52 11.09
CA ASP A 67 -0.73 1.37 10.23
C ASP A 67 -0.31 -0.10 10.07
N ALA A 68 0.40 -0.41 9.00
CA ALA A 68 0.91 -1.75 8.76
C ALA A 68 2.16 -1.74 7.89
N ASP A 69 3.01 -2.74 8.10
CA ASP A 69 4.09 -3.05 7.17
C ASP A 69 3.50 -3.74 5.94
N VAL A 70 3.87 -3.28 4.74
CA VAL A 70 3.35 -3.78 3.47
C VAL A 70 4.43 -4.03 2.44
N ILE A 71 4.14 -4.90 1.48
CA ILE A 71 4.98 -5.19 0.31
C ILE A 71 4.13 -4.97 -0.94
N LEU A 72 4.69 -4.31 -1.95
CA LEU A 72 4.03 -4.12 -3.23
C LEU A 72 4.02 -5.43 -4.03
N GLN A 73 2.83 -6.02 -4.20
CA GLN A 73 2.67 -7.24 -5.00
C GLN A 73 2.38 -6.95 -6.46
N HIS A 74 1.54 -5.95 -6.70
CA HIS A 74 1.11 -5.60 -8.05
C HIS A 74 0.90 -4.10 -8.15
N SER A 75 1.29 -3.52 -9.28
CA SER A 75 1.05 -2.13 -9.64
C SER A 75 0.80 -2.06 -11.13
N SER A 76 -0.19 -1.28 -11.52
CA SER A 76 -0.60 -1.06 -12.91
C SER A 76 -1.29 0.29 -13.06
N LEU A 77 -1.67 0.64 -14.28
CA LEU A 77 -2.50 1.80 -14.60
C LEU A 77 -3.89 1.35 -15.05
N ASP A 78 -4.94 2.03 -14.60
CA ASP A 78 -6.29 1.84 -15.15
C ASP A 78 -6.47 2.59 -16.48
N MET A 79 -7.64 2.41 -17.11
CA MET A 79 -7.96 3.04 -18.40
C MET A 79 -8.04 4.58 -18.33
N GLU A 80 -8.16 5.15 -17.13
CA GLU A 80 -8.18 6.58 -16.88
C GLU A 80 -6.78 7.13 -16.55
N GLY A 81 -5.76 6.26 -16.52
CA GLY A 81 -4.37 6.60 -16.17
C GLY A 81 -4.10 6.69 -14.67
N ASN A 82 -5.03 6.24 -13.81
CA ASN A 82 -4.78 6.18 -12.37
C ASN A 82 -3.91 4.98 -12.03
N ALA A 83 -3.04 5.15 -11.05
CA ALA A 83 -2.28 4.05 -10.48
C ALA A 83 -3.18 3.16 -9.61
N VAL A 84 -3.23 1.89 -9.95
CA VAL A 84 -3.97 0.86 -9.20
C VAL A 84 -3.05 -0.29 -8.86
N GLY A 85 -3.22 -0.88 -7.70
CA GLY A 85 -2.35 -1.97 -7.30
C GLY A 85 -2.80 -2.69 -6.05
N VAL A 86 -2.00 -3.67 -5.66
CA VAL A 86 -2.23 -4.53 -4.51
C VAL A 86 -0.98 -4.58 -3.66
N LEU A 87 -1.17 -4.26 -2.38
CA LEU A 87 -0.20 -4.41 -1.32
C LEU A 87 -0.55 -5.66 -0.50
N ARG A 88 0.47 -6.41 -0.11
CA ARG A 88 0.35 -7.45 0.91
C ARG A 88 0.74 -6.89 2.25
N VAL A 89 -0.10 -7.10 3.26
CA VAL A 89 0.26 -6.81 4.65
C VAL A 89 1.23 -7.87 5.15
N VAL A 90 2.27 -7.43 5.86
CA VAL A 90 3.25 -8.26 6.53
C VAL A 90 3.02 -8.17 8.03
N GLY A 91 2.49 -9.24 8.61
CA GLY A 91 2.04 -9.24 10.01
C GLY A 91 0.62 -8.69 10.15
N ASP A 92 0.39 -7.92 11.21
CA ASP A 92 -0.91 -7.37 11.59
C ASP A 92 -0.93 -5.84 11.50
N PHE A 93 -2.13 -5.26 11.47
CA PHE A 93 -2.29 -3.82 11.65
C PHE A 93 -1.97 -3.43 13.09
N ARG A 94 -1.27 -2.31 13.24
CA ARG A 94 -1.02 -1.63 14.50
C ARG A 94 -2.01 -0.46 14.58
N SER A 95 -2.55 -0.21 15.77
CA SER A 95 -3.32 0.99 16.06
C SER A 95 -2.44 1.94 16.87
N GLN A 96 -2.36 3.20 16.46
CA GLN A 96 -1.78 4.26 17.28
C GLN A 96 -2.75 4.75 18.34
#